data_AF-A0A1D2M4I6-F1
#
_entry.id   AF-A0A1D2M4I6-F1
#
_cell.length_a   1.000
_cell.length_b   1.000
_cell.length_c   1.000
_cell.angle_alpha   90.00
_cell.angle_beta   90.00
_cell.angle_gamma   90.00
#
_symmetry.space_group_name_H-M   'P 1'
#
loop_
_entity.id
_entity.type
_entity.pdbx_description
1 polymer ?
#
loop_
_entity_poly.entity_id
_entity_poly.type
_entity_poly.pdbx_seq_one_letter_code
_entity_poly.pdbx_strand_id
1 'polypeptide(L)'
;MEMSRESASGLYCKISLTQHTKVIKTKKTEVAHNHHHHQKSNPTPPQVCEVLMFIGCRASFNESFNFKLGAELLDTASVSIQLTYAQPGYNKDQQAGRIVLGSFMFARGKGLDHWTEMVSKQKEQIQYWHAVSE
;
A
#
# COMPACT_ATOMS: atom_id res chain seq x y z
N MET A 1 -14.31 -15.72 -33.50
CA MET A 1 -13.14 -14.85 -33.31
C MET A 1 -13.55 -13.77 -32.32
N GLU A 2 -13.62 -14.11 -31.03
CA GLU A 2 -13.95 -13.14 -29.98
C GLU A 2 -12.65 -12.54 -29.46
N MET A 3 -12.47 -11.24 -29.73
CA MET A 3 -11.35 -10.47 -29.21
C MET A 3 -11.39 -10.46 -27.68
N SER A 4 -10.31 -10.97 -27.11
CA SER A 4 -9.92 -10.89 -25.71
C SER A 4 -10.20 -9.52 -25.13
N ARG A 5 -11.07 -9.46 -24.11
CA ARG A 5 -11.13 -8.33 -23.20
C ARG A 5 -9.74 -8.18 -22.58
N GLU A 6 -9.08 -7.09 -22.95
CA GLU A 6 -7.80 -6.66 -22.44
C GLU A 6 -7.83 -6.67 -20.90
N SER A 7 -7.14 -7.63 -20.30
CA SER A 7 -7.10 -7.82 -18.85
C SER A 7 -6.18 -6.76 -18.26
N ALA A 8 -6.69 -5.54 -18.11
CA ALA A 8 -5.95 -4.46 -17.48
C ALA A 8 -5.54 -4.92 -16.07
N SER A 9 -4.23 -5.00 -15.83
CA SER A 9 -3.69 -5.27 -14.50
C SER A 9 -4.11 -4.16 -13.54
N GLY A 10 -4.93 -4.47 -12.55
CA GLY A 10 -5.33 -3.53 -11.51
C GLY A 10 -4.36 -3.55 -10.32
N LEU A 11 -4.49 -2.59 -9.41
CA LEU A 11 -3.66 -2.52 -8.19
C LEU A 11 -4.56 -2.70 -6.96
N TYR A 12 -4.14 -3.50 -5.98
CA TYR A 12 -4.79 -3.57 -4.68
C TYR A 12 -3.77 -3.58 -3.54
N CYS A 13 -4.22 -3.18 -2.35
CA CYS A 13 -3.43 -3.26 -1.13
C CYS A 13 -3.86 -4.46 -0.28
N LYS A 14 -2.88 -5.20 0.23
CA LYS A 14 -3.06 -6.23 1.25
C LYS A 14 -2.53 -5.68 2.57
N ILE A 15 -3.42 -5.52 3.55
CA ILE A 15 -3.12 -5.01 4.89
C ILE A 15 -3.10 -6.19 5.85
N SER A 16 -1.93 -6.52 6.37
CA SER A 16 -1.70 -7.65 7.26
C SER A 16 -1.26 -7.18 8.65
N LEU A 17 -2.00 -7.57 9.68
CA LEU A 17 -1.60 -7.43 11.08
C LEU A 17 -0.84 -8.68 11.50
N THR A 18 0.35 -8.49 12.04
CA THR A 18 1.25 -9.53 12.55
C THR A 18 1.49 -9.30 14.04
N GLN A 19 1.53 -10.38 14.80
CA GLN A 19 1.91 -10.39 16.20
C GLN A 19 3.02 -11.42 16.39
N HIS A 20 4.11 -11.03 17.05
CA HIS A 20 5.36 -11.79 17.06
C HIS A 20 5.80 -12.15 15.63
N THR A 21 5.72 -13.41 15.24
CA THR A 21 6.07 -13.89 13.90
C THR A 21 4.86 -14.37 13.09
N LYS A 22 3.64 -14.28 13.65
CA LYS A 22 2.44 -14.84 13.05
C LYS A 22 1.55 -13.73 12.49
N VAL A 23 1.21 -13.84 11.21
CA VAL A 23 0.15 -13.01 10.62
C VAL A 23 -1.18 -13.45 11.23
N ILE A 24 -1.80 -12.54 12.00
CA ILE A 24 -3.05 -12.83 12.70
C ILE A 24 -4.27 -12.51 11.85
N LYS A 25 -4.18 -11.48 11.00
CA LYS A 25 -5.28 -11.10 10.13
C LYS A 25 -4.78 -10.38 8.89
N THR A 26 -5.42 -10.66 7.77
CA THR A 26 -5.22 -9.93 6.52
C THR A 26 -6.56 -9.41 6.00
N LYS A 27 -6.56 -8.17 5.52
CA LYS A 27 -7.64 -7.53 4.79
C LYS A 27 -7.08 -7.03 3.46
N LYS A 28 -7.93 -6.90 2.44
CA LYS A 28 -7.54 -6.39 1.12
C LYS A 28 -8.48 -5.25 0.75
N THR A 29 -7.97 -4.29 0.00
CA THR A 29 -8.80 -3.30 -0.69
C THR A 29 -9.50 -3.95 -1.87
N GLU A 30 -10.44 -3.22 -2.45
CA GLU A 30 -10.86 -3.47 -3.83
C GLU A 30 -9.69 -3.20 -4.79
N VAL A 31 -9.81 -3.73 -6.01
CA VAL A 31 -8.85 -3.48 -7.08
C VAL A 31 -9.12 -2.08 -7.63
N ALA A 32 -8.17 -1.17 -7.43
CA ALA A 32 -8.19 0.13 -8.04
C ALA A 32 -7.99 -0.03 -9.56
N HIS A 33 -8.97 0.47 -10.31
CA HIS A 33 -8.88 0.56 -11.76
C HIS A 33 -8.17 1.87 -12.11
N ASN A 34 -7.12 1.80 -12.92
CA ASN A 34 -6.38 2.99 -13.34
C ASN A 34 -7.33 3.94 -14.08
N HIS A 35 -7.60 5.12 -13.49
CA HIS A 35 -8.19 6.21 -14.26
C HIS A 35 -7.16 6.67 -15.29
N HIS A 36 -7.33 6.26 -16.55
CA HIS A 36 -6.62 6.83 -17.68
C HIS A 36 -7.01 8.31 -17.79
N HIS A 37 -6.21 9.20 -17.20
CA HIS A 37 -6.34 10.62 -17.49
C HIS A 37 -5.75 10.84 -18.89
N HIS A 38 -6.63 10.89 -19.90
CA HIS A 38 -6.24 11.23 -21.27
C HIS A 38 -5.87 12.71 -21.33
N GLN A 39 -4.63 13.06 -20.99
CA GLN A 39 -4.13 14.42 -21.14
C GLN A 39 -3.68 14.61 -22.59
N LYS A 40 -4.48 15.33 -23.38
CA LYS A 40 -4.07 15.83 -24.70
C LYS A 40 -2.77 16.63 -24.52
N SER A 41 -1.74 16.20 -25.23
CA SER A 41 -0.40 16.78 -25.26
C SER A 41 -0.42 18.27 -25.61
N ASN A 42 0.20 19.08 -24.77
CA ASN A 42 0.79 20.36 -25.19
C ASN A 42 2.27 20.31 -24.75
N PRO A 43 3.26 20.50 -25.63
CA PRO A 43 4.65 20.31 -25.28
C PRO A 43 5.18 21.58 -24.60
N THR A 44 5.02 21.68 -23.29
CA THR A 44 5.89 22.53 -22.46
C THR A 44 7.04 21.68 -21.93
N PRO A 45 8.28 22.19 -21.90
CA PRO A 45 9.39 21.45 -21.35
C PRO A 45 9.41 21.61 -19.83
N PRO A 46 9.53 20.55 -19.02
CA PRO A 46 9.97 20.74 -17.65
C PRO A 46 11.07 19.75 -17.28
N GLN A 47 12.27 20.30 -17.08
CA GLN A 47 13.31 19.70 -16.26
C GLN A 47 12.83 19.66 -14.79
N VAL A 48 12.04 18.66 -14.40
CA VAL A 48 11.85 18.21 -13.00
C VAL A 48 11.02 16.92 -12.83
N CYS A 49 10.45 16.33 -13.89
CA CYS A 49 9.47 15.25 -13.75
C CYS A 49 9.97 13.82 -14.03
N GLU A 50 11.27 13.59 -14.25
CA GLU A 50 11.77 12.32 -14.80
C GLU A 50 11.93 11.14 -13.82
N VAL A 51 11.48 11.24 -12.57
CA VAL A 51 11.48 10.06 -11.66
C VAL A 51 10.08 9.47 -11.47
N LEU A 52 9.03 10.09 -12.02
CA LEU A 52 7.64 9.65 -11.82
C LEU A 52 7.10 8.73 -12.94
N MET A 53 7.95 8.29 -13.89
CA MET A 53 7.48 7.62 -15.12
C MET A 53 7.63 6.10 -15.17
N PHE A 54 7.94 5.41 -14.05
CA PHE A 54 7.94 3.93 -14.05
C PHE A 54 6.72 3.28 -13.38
N ILE A 55 5.83 4.05 -12.74
CA ILE A 55 4.54 3.54 -12.27
C ILE A 55 3.48 4.61 -12.55
N GLY A 56 2.96 4.66 -13.78
CA GLY A 56 1.90 5.58 -14.22
C GLY A 56 0.52 5.35 -13.57
N CYS A 57 0.47 4.73 -12.39
CA CYS A 57 -0.77 4.38 -11.70
C CYS A 57 -1.01 5.34 -10.53
N ARG A 58 -1.86 6.35 -10.72
CA ARG A 58 -2.48 7.08 -9.59
C ARG A 58 -3.68 6.26 -9.12
N ALA A 59 -3.46 5.34 -8.20
CA ALA A 59 -4.51 4.56 -7.55
C ALA A 59 -5.01 5.27 -6.28
N SER A 60 -6.32 5.27 -6.06
CA SER A 60 -6.96 5.77 -4.83
C SER A 60 -7.87 4.67 -4.28
N PHE A 61 -7.64 4.28 -3.02
CA PHE A 61 -8.43 3.24 -2.35
C PHE A 61 -9.49 3.83 -1.43
N ASN A 62 -9.14 4.85 -0.62
CA ASN A 62 -10.03 5.49 0.36
C ASN A 62 -10.90 4.51 1.18
N GLU A 63 -10.29 3.39 1.61
CA GLU A 63 -10.93 2.34 2.41
C GLU A 63 -10.37 2.31 3.82
N SER A 64 -11.19 1.92 4.79
CA SER A 64 -10.80 1.83 6.21
C SER A 64 -10.84 0.39 6.72
N PHE A 65 -9.79 0.00 7.47
CA PHE A 65 -9.65 -1.33 8.02
C PHE A 65 -9.45 -1.29 9.53
N ASN A 66 -10.31 -2.01 10.25
CA ASN A 66 -10.25 -2.10 11.70
C ASN A 66 -9.66 -3.46 12.14
N PHE A 67 -8.72 -3.39 13.07
CA PHE A 67 -8.13 -4.55 13.73
C PHE A 67 -8.33 -4.44 15.24
N LYS A 68 -8.61 -5.58 15.89
CA LYS A 68 -8.65 -5.65 17.34
C LYS A 68 -7.29 -6.15 17.82
N LEU A 69 -6.64 -5.39 18.69
CA LEU A 69 -5.35 -5.71 19.27
C LEU A 69 -5.31 -5.17 20.70
N GLY A 70 -4.84 -5.98 21.66
CA GLY A 70 -4.64 -5.53 23.03
C GLY A 70 -3.47 -4.55 23.14
N ALA A 71 -3.56 -3.60 24.07
CA ALA A 71 -2.52 -2.58 24.26
C ALA A 71 -1.17 -3.21 24.65
N GLU A 72 -1.21 -4.32 25.38
CA GLU A 72 -0.05 -5.11 25.79
C GLU A 72 0.68 -5.77 24.62
N LEU A 73 0.04 -5.84 23.45
CA LEU A 73 0.60 -6.48 22.25
C LEU A 73 1.20 -5.48 21.28
N LEU A 74 1.04 -4.17 21.49
CA LEU A 74 1.52 -3.12 20.58
C LEU A 74 3.04 -3.19 20.35
N ASP A 75 3.81 -3.52 21.39
CA ASP A 75 5.27 -3.64 21.28
C ASP A 75 5.73 -4.87 20.49
N THR A 76 4.84 -5.84 20.29
CA THR A 76 5.10 -7.09 19.57
C THR A 76 4.29 -7.20 18.28
N ALA A 77 3.66 -6.10 17.84
CA ALA A 77 2.83 -6.06 16.66
C ALA A 77 3.44 -5.25 15.52
N SER A 78 3.05 -5.60 14.30
CA SER A 78 3.30 -4.81 13.11
C SER A 78 2.13 -4.89 12.13
N VAL A 79 1.91 -3.80 11.41
CA VAL A 79 1.00 -3.71 10.27
C VAL A 79 1.83 -3.58 9.01
N SER A 80 1.66 -4.50 8.08
CA SER A 80 2.27 -4.39 6.76
C SER A 80 1.24 -4.12 5.69
N ILE A 81 1.53 -3.13 4.85
CA ILE A 81 0.72 -2.72 3.72
C ILE A 81 1.50 -3.10 2.47
N GLN A 82 0.99 -4.08 1.72
CA GLN A 82 1.63 -4.59 0.51
C GLN A 82 0.82 -4.17 -0.71
N LEU A 83 1.44 -3.43 -1.62
CA LEU A 83 0.86 -3.12 -2.93
C LEU A 83 1.07 -4.33 -3.85
N THR A 84 0.01 -4.70 -4.56
CA THR A 84 -0.02 -5.91 -5.38
C THR A 84 -0.73 -5.63 -6.70
N TYR A 85 -0.07 -5.95 -7.81
CA TYR A 85 -0.67 -5.96 -9.14
C TYR A 85 -1.52 -7.22 -9.29
N ALA A 86 -2.83 -7.03 -9.47
CA ALA A 86 -3.72 -8.09 -9.88
C ALA A 86 -3.35 -8.52 -11.31
N GLN A 87 -3.10 -9.81 -11.50
CA GLN A 87 -2.75 -10.36 -12.81
C GLN A 87 -3.78 -11.41 -13.25
N PRO A 88 -4.94 -10.98 -13.80
CA PRO A 88 -5.93 -11.90 -14.31
C PRO A 88 -5.32 -12.79 -15.40
N GLY A 89 -5.48 -14.11 -15.28
CA GLY A 89 -4.93 -15.08 -16.24
C GLY A 89 -3.52 -15.60 -15.91
N TYR A 90 -2.86 -15.06 -14.90
CA TYR A 90 -1.60 -15.60 -14.36
C TYR A 90 -1.85 -16.40 -13.07
N ASN A 91 -0.94 -17.33 -12.76
CA ASN A 91 -1.07 -18.19 -11.57
C ASN A 91 -0.90 -17.45 -10.24
N LYS A 92 -0.29 -16.25 -10.26
CA LYS A 92 -0.05 -15.45 -9.06
C LYS A 92 -0.04 -13.96 -9.36
N ASP A 93 -0.58 -13.18 -8.44
CA ASP A 93 -0.40 -11.74 -8.43
C ASP A 93 1.05 -11.37 -8.12
N GLN A 94 1.49 -10.19 -8.58
CA GLN A 94 2.85 -9.68 -8.36
C GLN A 94 2.87 -8.61 -7.28
N GLN A 95 3.75 -8.76 -6.29
CA GLN A 95 4.02 -7.70 -5.32
C GLN A 95 4.69 -6.52 -6.03
N ALA A 96 4.11 -5.33 -5.89
CA ALA A 96 4.67 -4.07 -6.36
C ALA A 96 5.61 -3.45 -5.33
N GLY A 97 5.34 -3.70 -4.05
CA GLY A 97 6.18 -3.28 -2.94
C GLY A 97 5.43 -3.30 -1.61
N ARG A 98 6.12 -2.94 -0.53
CA ARG A 98 5.61 -3.11 0.83
C ARG A 98 6.08 -1.99 1.75
N ILE A 99 5.20 -1.62 2.68
CA ILE A 99 5.46 -0.75 3.82
C ILE A 99 5.21 -1.56 5.09
N VAL A 100 6.06 -1.38 6.09
CA VAL A 100 5.89 -2.00 7.41
C VAL A 100 5.87 -0.90 8.47
N LEU A 101 4.78 -0.87 9.24
CA LEU A 101 4.62 -0.09 10.46
C LEU A 101 4.68 -1.06 11.63
N GLY A 102 5.34 -0.70 12.72
CA GLY A 102 5.44 -1.57 13.88
C GLY A 102 6.40 -1.02 14.90
N SER A 103 6.48 -1.71 16.04
CA SER A 103 7.46 -1.37 17.07
C SER A 103 8.89 -1.43 16.54
N PHE A 104 9.85 -0.98 17.37
CA PHE A 104 11.27 -1.02 17.04
C PHE A 104 11.78 -2.44 16.71
N MET A 105 11.03 -3.50 17.02
CA MET A 105 11.38 -4.86 16.59
C MET A 105 11.12 -5.10 15.09
N PHE A 106 10.15 -4.41 14.49
CA PHE A 106 9.64 -4.71 13.14
C PHE A 106 9.91 -3.63 12.09
N ALA A 107 9.98 -2.36 12.49
CA ALA A 107 10.12 -1.24 11.56
C ALA A 107 11.31 -0.34 11.93
N ARG A 108 11.79 0.43 10.96
CA ARG A 108 12.83 1.46 11.12
C ARG A 108 12.42 2.71 10.35
N GLY A 109 13.08 3.83 10.64
CA GLY A 109 12.82 5.13 10.00
C GLY A 109 11.34 5.52 10.08
N LYS A 110 10.79 6.06 8.99
CA LYS A 110 9.40 6.56 8.94
C LYS A 110 8.34 5.55 9.38
N GLY A 111 8.54 4.25 9.13
CA GLY A 111 7.59 3.22 9.56
C GLY A 111 7.52 3.08 11.09
N LEU A 112 8.66 3.23 11.76
CA LEU A 112 8.74 3.26 13.22
C LEU A 112 8.25 4.59 13.79
N ASP A 113 8.60 5.71 13.15
CA ASP A 113 8.16 7.03 13.60
C ASP A 113 6.63 7.14 13.58
N HIS A 114 6.00 6.69 12.49
CA HIS A 114 4.54 6.66 12.34
C HIS A 114 3.88 5.76 13.40
N TRP A 115 4.47 4.58 13.67
CA TRP A 115 3.96 3.69 14.70
C TRP A 115 4.04 4.31 16.09
N THR A 116 5.19 4.90 16.42
CA THR A 116 5.44 5.55 17.71
C THR A 116 4.45 6.69 17.94
N GLU A 117 4.23 7.55 16.94
CA GLU A 117 3.28 8.64 17.06
C GLU A 117 1.84 8.11 17.25
N MET A 118 1.42 7.13 16.43
CA MET A 118 0.12 6.47 16.56
C MET A 118 -0.12 5.90 17.97
N VAL A 119 0.87 5.23 18.56
CA VAL A 119 0.77 4.67 19.91
C VAL A 119 0.72 5.77 20.99
N SER A 120 1.45 6.87 20.79
CA SER A 120 1.45 8.00 21.73
C SER A 120 0.15 8.82 21.71
N LYS A 121 -0.53 8.86 20.56
CA LYS A 121 -1.73 9.68 20.31
C LYS A 121 -2.95 8.84 19.93
N GLN A 122 -3.32 7.88 20.77
CA GLN A 122 -4.33 6.84 20.48
C GLN A 122 -5.73 7.35 20.09
N LYS A 123 -6.06 8.62 20.39
CA LYS A 123 -7.36 9.25 20.09
C LYS A 123 -7.32 10.12 18.83
N GLU A 124 -6.16 10.23 18.19
CA GLU A 124 -5.96 11.07 17.01
C GLU A 124 -5.71 10.20 15.78
N GLN A 125 -6.14 10.69 14.62
CA GLN A 125 -5.80 10.07 13.36
C GLN A 125 -4.43 10.59 12.90
N ILE A 126 -3.47 9.69 12.79
CA ILE A 126 -2.11 10.00 12.33
C ILE A 126 -1.99 9.64 10.84
N GLN A 127 -1.40 10.54 10.05
CA GLN A 127 -1.24 10.37 8.61
C GLN A 127 0.20 10.62 8.18
N TYR A 128 0.77 9.66 7.45
CA TYR A 128 2.14 9.72 6.93
C TYR A 128 2.17 9.32 5.46
N TRP A 129 3.01 10.00 4.69
CA TRP A 129 3.47 9.52 3.39
C TRP A 129 4.68 8.61 3.57
N HIS A 130 4.59 7.41 3.00
CA HIS A 130 5.65 6.41 3.00
C HIS A 130 6.14 6.18 1.57
N ALA A 131 7.45 6.06 1.40
CA ALA A 131 8.00 5.51 0.18
C ALA A 131 7.74 4.00 0.18
N VAL A 132 7.33 3.46 -0.96
CA VAL A 132 7.15 2.01 -1.13
C VAL A 132 8.51 1.43 -1.49
N SER A 133 9.02 0.51 -0.67
CA SER A 133 10.22 -0.28 -0.97
C SER A 133 9.82 -1.63 -1.56
N GLU A 134 10.64 -2.14 -2.48
CA GLU A 134 10.49 -3.47 -3.10
C GLU A 134 10.77 -4.62 -2.11
#